data_AF-A0A2I0PFL0-F1
#
_entry.id   AF-A0A2I0PFL0-F1
#
_cell.length_a   1.000
_cell.length_b   1.000
_cell.length_c   1.000
_cell.angle_alpha   90.00
_cell.angle_beta   90.00
_cell.angle_gamma   90.00
#
_symmetry.space_group_name_H-M   'P 1'
#
loop_
_entity.id
_entity.type
_entity.pdbx_description
1 polymer ?
#
loop_
_entity_poly.entity_id
_entity_poly.type
_entity_poly.pdbx_seq_one_letter_code
_entity_poly.pdbx_strand_id
1 'polypeptide(L)'
;MKLRFVCIILAVALLVVGSAVAADTSDSINAAGKLYSDSVDLANEGKYQQALDKADQALALNVSSMTGLIQSNRAGILVMLNRNDEAITAADAALAVEGNLTTVHSIAWYNKGNALNNLGRIAEAREAYENAYALDNTLVPPVLTGETPKTAATQSPLSAMTVLSAVGAIAAILSFARKKR
;
A
#
# COMPACT_ATOMS: atom_id res chain seq x y z
N MET A 1 6.56 -15.10 53.13
CA MET A 1 5.51 -14.21 52.56
C MET A 1 5.94 -13.42 51.32
N LYS A 2 7.24 -13.24 51.02
CA LYS A 2 7.72 -12.37 49.92
C LYS A 2 7.66 -12.99 48.51
N LEU A 3 7.81 -14.32 48.39
CA LEU A 3 7.91 -14.99 47.09
C LEU A 3 6.59 -15.05 46.30
N ARG A 4 5.45 -15.18 47.00
CA ARG A 4 4.12 -15.19 46.38
C ARG A 4 3.72 -13.84 45.77
N PHE A 5 4.11 -12.74 46.42
CA PHE A 5 3.87 -11.39 45.92
C PHE A 5 4.70 -11.07 44.67
N VAL A 6 5.95 -11.54 44.60
CA VAL A 6 6.82 -11.35 43.42
C VAL A 6 6.28 -12.11 42.20
N CYS A 7 5.76 -13.34 42.37
CA CYS A 7 5.13 -14.09 41.28
C CYS A 7 3.82 -13.45 40.81
N ILE A 8 3.01 -12.89 41.72
CA ILE A 8 1.78 -12.18 41.35
C ILE A 8 2.11 -10.90 40.58
N ILE A 9 3.14 -10.15 41.01
CA ILE A 9 3.58 -8.94 40.30
C ILE A 9 4.17 -9.28 38.93
N LEU A 10 4.97 -10.35 38.80
CA LEU A 10 5.47 -10.81 37.49
C LEU A 10 4.35 -11.32 36.57
N ALA A 11 3.36 -12.02 37.11
CA ALA A 11 2.20 -12.49 36.34
C ALA A 11 1.30 -11.33 35.89
N VAL A 12 1.10 -10.33 36.75
CA VAL A 12 0.36 -9.10 36.39
C VAL A 12 1.16 -8.25 35.40
N ALA A 13 2.49 -8.18 35.53
CA ALA A 13 3.34 -7.49 34.55
C ALA A 13 3.32 -8.18 33.17
N LEU A 14 3.31 -9.51 33.12
CA LEU A 14 3.11 -10.27 31.87
C LEU A 14 1.71 -10.06 31.26
N LEU A 15 0.69 -9.81 32.08
CA LEU A 15 -0.68 -9.51 31.64
C LEU A 15 -0.84 -8.08 31.12
N VAL A 16 -0.07 -7.12 31.64
CA VAL A 16 -0.13 -5.70 31.27
C VAL A 16 0.71 -5.37 30.03
N VAL A 17 1.70 -6.21 29.68
CA VAL A 17 2.54 -6.02 28.47
C VAL A 17 1.90 -6.64 27.21
N GLY A 18 0.75 -7.29 27.34
CA GLY A 18 -0.10 -7.67 26.21
C GLY A 18 -0.85 -6.46 25.64
N SER A 19 -0.15 -5.42 25.20
CA SER A 19 -0.73 -4.40 24.33
C SER A 19 -1.29 -5.13 23.10
N ALA A 20 -2.61 -5.21 23.06
CA ALA A 20 -3.38 -5.84 22.00
C ALA A 20 -3.14 -5.10 20.67
N VAL A 21 -2.02 -5.40 20.02
CA VAL A 21 -2.03 -5.43 18.56
C VAL A 21 -2.99 -6.56 18.25
N ALA A 22 -4.24 -6.21 17.91
CA ALA A 22 -5.21 -7.17 17.44
C ALA A 22 -4.56 -7.88 16.25
N ALA A 23 -4.13 -9.12 16.47
CA ALA A 23 -3.48 -9.89 15.42
C ALA A 23 -4.47 -10.01 14.26
N ASP A 24 -4.00 -9.69 13.06
CA ASP A 24 -4.80 -9.81 11.85
C ASP A 24 -5.41 -11.22 11.78
N THR A 25 -6.74 -11.31 11.79
CA THR A 25 -7.43 -12.59 11.66
C THR A 25 -7.54 -12.99 10.19
N SER A 26 -7.63 -14.29 9.91
CA SER A 26 -7.85 -14.77 8.53
C SER A 26 -9.09 -14.13 7.90
N ASP A 27 -10.14 -13.92 8.69
CA ASP A 27 -11.42 -13.39 8.22
C ASP A 27 -11.30 -11.89 7.89
N SER A 28 -10.63 -11.11 8.75
CA SER A 28 -10.37 -9.70 8.48
C SER A 28 -9.43 -9.51 7.27
N ILE A 29 -8.41 -10.35 7.13
CA ILE A 29 -7.51 -10.34 5.96
C ILE A 29 -8.30 -10.66 4.69
N ASN A 30 -9.15 -11.69 4.69
CA ASN A 30 -9.95 -12.05 3.53
C ASN A 30 -10.95 -10.94 3.16
N ALA A 31 -11.60 -10.33 4.14
CA ALA A 31 -12.52 -9.21 3.91
C ALA A 31 -11.81 -7.98 3.34
N ALA A 32 -10.65 -7.59 3.91
CA ALA A 32 -9.84 -6.50 3.40
C ALA A 32 -9.29 -6.80 2.00
N GLY A 33 -8.86 -8.04 1.76
CA GLY A 33 -8.40 -8.51 0.45
C GLY A 33 -9.47 -8.40 -0.61
N LYS A 34 -10.72 -8.77 -0.31
CA LYS A 34 -11.83 -8.60 -1.24
C LYS A 34 -12.07 -7.12 -1.57
N LEU A 35 -12.13 -6.26 -0.56
CA LEU A 35 -12.34 -4.83 -0.76
C LEU A 35 -11.20 -4.18 -1.55
N TYR A 36 -9.96 -4.61 -1.31
CA TYR A 36 -8.80 -4.23 -2.09
C TYR A 36 -8.93 -4.66 -3.56
N SER A 37 -9.30 -5.92 -3.84
CA SER A 37 -9.54 -6.38 -5.20
C SER A 37 -10.65 -5.60 -5.90
N ASP A 38 -11.79 -5.40 -5.23
CA ASP A 38 -12.90 -4.58 -5.75
C ASP A 38 -12.41 -3.15 -6.08
N SER A 39 -11.54 -2.57 -5.23
CA SER A 39 -10.95 -1.24 -5.45
C SER A 39 -10.09 -1.20 -6.72
N VAL A 40 -9.20 -2.18 -6.90
CA VAL A 40 -8.35 -2.29 -8.09
C VAL A 40 -9.20 -2.45 -9.35
N ASP A 41 -10.20 -3.33 -9.33
CA ASP A 41 -11.07 -3.57 -10.48
C ASP A 41 -11.87 -2.33 -10.87
N LEU A 42 -12.42 -1.60 -9.89
CA LEU A 42 -13.13 -0.34 -10.14
C LEU A 42 -12.21 0.75 -10.68
N ALA A 43 -10.97 0.85 -10.18
CA ALA A 43 -9.97 1.78 -10.70
C ALA A 43 -9.61 1.43 -12.15
N ASN A 44 -9.52 0.13 -12.44
CA ASN A 44 -9.27 -0.40 -13.77
C ASN A 44 -10.40 -0.05 -14.76
N GLU A 45 -11.64 0.00 -14.28
CA GLU A 45 -12.81 0.45 -15.04
C GLU A 45 -12.95 1.99 -15.15
N GLY A 46 -12.03 2.75 -14.56
CA GLY A 46 -12.09 4.21 -14.51
C GLY A 46 -13.10 4.77 -13.50
N LYS A 47 -13.70 3.93 -12.66
CA LYS A 47 -14.66 4.32 -11.61
C LYS A 47 -13.94 4.77 -10.34
N TYR A 48 -13.07 5.77 -10.47
CA TYR A 48 -12.10 6.12 -9.43
C TYR A 48 -12.70 6.49 -8.07
N GLN A 49 -13.87 7.16 -8.03
CA GLN A 49 -14.50 7.48 -6.74
C GLN A 49 -14.99 6.20 -6.02
N GLN A 50 -15.61 5.27 -6.75
CA GLN A 50 -16.06 4.00 -6.17
C GLN A 50 -14.86 3.13 -5.75
N ALA A 51 -13.77 3.17 -6.52
CA ALA A 51 -12.52 2.52 -6.18
C ALA A 51 -11.94 3.06 -4.86
N LEU A 52 -11.96 4.38 -4.68
CA LEU A 52 -11.51 5.03 -3.46
C LEU A 52 -12.36 4.60 -2.26
N ASP A 53 -13.69 4.59 -2.41
CA ASP A 53 -14.60 4.16 -1.35
C ASP A 53 -14.31 2.72 -0.89
N LYS A 54 -13.92 1.83 -1.83
CA LYS A 54 -13.51 0.45 -1.51
C LYS A 54 -12.16 0.36 -0.81
N ALA A 55 -11.18 1.17 -1.23
CA ALA A 55 -9.89 1.25 -0.53
C ALA A 55 -10.09 1.76 0.91
N ASP A 56 -10.91 2.78 1.11
CA ASP A 56 -11.20 3.36 2.42
C ASP A 56 -11.95 2.36 3.33
N GLN A 57 -12.91 1.60 2.78
CA GLN A 57 -13.55 0.48 3.48
C GLN A 57 -12.53 -0.59 3.90
N ALA A 58 -11.56 -0.93 3.04
CA ALA A 58 -10.53 -1.92 3.36
C ALA A 58 -9.60 -1.41 4.48
N LEU A 59 -9.21 -0.14 4.46
CA LEU A 59 -8.40 0.49 5.50
C LEU A 59 -9.13 0.54 6.85
N ALA A 60 -10.44 0.77 6.83
CA ALA A 60 -11.26 0.80 8.05
C ALA A 60 -11.30 -0.54 8.80
N LEU A 61 -10.93 -1.66 8.15
CA LEU A 61 -10.77 -2.95 8.79
C LEU A 61 -9.48 -3.08 9.62
N ASN A 62 -8.59 -2.09 9.57
CA ASN A 62 -7.34 -2.01 10.34
C ASN A 62 -6.45 -3.25 10.23
N VAL A 63 -6.36 -3.85 9.04
CA VAL A 63 -5.51 -5.00 8.77
C VAL A 63 -4.07 -4.53 8.51
N SER A 64 -3.22 -4.70 9.51
CA SER A 64 -1.86 -4.15 9.53
C SER A 64 -1.00 -4.67 8.37
N SER A 65 -1.04 -5.97 8.10
CA SER A 65 -0.29 -6.64 7.02
C SER A 65 -0.68 -6.18 5.61
N MET A 66 -1.86 -5.59 5.43
CA MET A 66 -2.35 -5.12 4.13
C MET A 66 -2.29 -3.59 3.99
N THR A 67 -2.03 -2.86 5.08
CA THR A 67 -2.16 -1.40 5.13
C THR A 67 -1.29 -0.72 4.06
N GLY A 68 -0.02 -1.13 3.92
CA GLY A 68 0.88 -0.54 2.93
C GLY A 68 0.41 -0.74 1.48
N LEU A 69 -0.07 -1.94 1.17
CA LEU A 69 -0.61 -2.28 -0.15
C LEU A 69 -1.85 -1.43 -0.49
N ILE A 70 -2.79 -1.32 0.45
CA ILE A 70 -4.03 -0.58 0.25
C ILE A 70 -3.75 0.92 0.12
N GLN A 71 -2.86 1.48 0.95
CA GLN A 71 -2.47 2.89 0.86
C GLN A 71 -1.76 3.23 -0.45
N SER A 72 -0.91 2.33 -0.97
CA SER A 72 -0.24 2.51 -2.26
C SER A 72 -1.25 2.55 -3.43
N ASN A 73 -2.24 1.66 -3.42
CA ASN A 73 -3.36 1.68 -4.37
C ASN A 73 -4.22 2.95 -4.22
N ARG A 74 -4.55 3.32 -2.99
CA ARG A 74 -5.29 4.55 -2.67
C ARG A 74 -4.60 5.80 -3.23
N ALA A 75 -3.27 5.89 -3.11
CA ALA A 75 -2.47 6.97 -3.67
C ALA A 75 -2.64 7.07 -5.20
N GLY A 76 -2.55 5.95 -5.92
CA GLY A 76 -2.77 5.91 -7.37
C GLY A 76 -4.18 6.36 -7.78
N ILE A 77 -5.21 5.90 -7.05
CA ILE A 77 -6.60 6.32 -7.29
C ILE A 77 -6.78 7.83 -7.07
N LEU A 78 -6.17 8.39 -6.03
CA LEU A 78 -6.25 9.83 -5.73
C LEU A 78 -5.54 10.70 -6.77
N VAL A 79 -4.43 10.21 -7.35
CA VAL A 79 -3.79 10.84 -8.53
C VAL A 79 -4.80 10.93 -9.68
N MET A 80 -5.52 9.84 -9.97
CA MET A 80 -6.52 9.82 -11.05
C MET A 80 -7.72 10.72 -10.79
N LEU A 81 -8.05 10.97 -9.53
CA LEU A 81 -9.06 11.95 -9.10
C LEU A 81 -8.53 13.38 -9.03
N ASN A 82 -7.25 13.61 -9.35
CA ASN A 82 -6.56 14.88 -9.22
C ASN A 82 -6.55 15.45 -7.78
N ARG A 83 -6.68 14.56 -6.77
CA ARG A 83 -6.62 14.87 -5.33
C ARG A 83 -5.19 14.68 -4.83
N ASN A 84 -4.27 15.47 -5.40
CA ASN A 84 -2.83 15.19 -5.33
C ASN A 84 -2.23 15.30 -3.91
N ASP A 85 -2.68 16.23 -3.06
CA ASP A 85 -2.17 16.33 -1.68
C ASP A 85 -2.54 15.09 -0.83
N GLU A 86 -3.75 14.57 -1.04
CA GLU A 86 -4.20 13.33 -0.38
C GLU A 86 -3.47 12.11 -0.94
N ALA A 87 -3.14 12.11 -2.23
CA ALA A 87 -2.33 11.07 -2.85
C ALA A 87 -0.93 11.01 -2.24
N ILE A 88 -0.29 12.16 -2.00
CA ILE A 88 1.00 12.24 -1.31
C ILE A 88 0.88 11.69 0.10
N THR A 89 -0.16 12.08 0.84
CA THR A 89 -0.42 11.58 2.20
C THR A 89 -0.59 10.06 2.23
N ALA A 90 -1.33 9.49 1.26
CA ALA A 90 -1.51 8.04 1.14
C ALA A 90 -0.21 7.32 0.77
N ALA A 91 0.58 7.88 -0.15
CA ALA A 91 1.87 7.33 -0.52
C ALA A 91 2.85 7.34 0.66
N ASP A 92 2.91 8.42 1.42
CA ASP A 92 3.72 8.52 2.63
C ASP A 92 3.29 7.51 3.70
N ALA A 93 1.98 7.29 3.85
CA ALA A 93 1.47 6.24 4.74
C ALA A 93 1.88 4.84 4.29
N ALA A 94 1.92 4.56 2.98
CA ALA A 94 2.41 3.28 2.46
C ALA A 94 3.92 3.10 2.69
N LEU A 95 4.70 4.17 2.52
CA LEU A 95 6.15 4.19 2.73
C LEU A 95 6.55 4.06 4.21
N ALA A 96 5.69 4.50 5.13
CA ALA A 96 5.89 4.34 6.57
C ALA A 96 5.68 2.91 7.08
N VAL A 97 5.11 2.01 6.28
CA VAL A 97 4.94 0.61 6.67
C VAL A 97 6.27 -0.12 6.56
N GLU A 98 6.76 -0.61 7.69
CA GLU A 98 8.00 -1.39 7.78
C GLU A 98 7.79 -2.83 7.26
N GLY A 99 8.83 -3.38 6.62
CA GLY A 99 8.84 -4.75 6.12
C GLY A 99 9.59 -4.88 4.80
N ASN A 100 9.70 -6.12 4.30
CA ASN A 100 10.27 -6.38 2.97
C ASN A 100 9.21 -6.13 1.89
N LEU A 101 8.92 -4.85 1.63
CA LEU A 101 7.82 -4.39 0.79
C LEU A 101 8.32 -3.61 -0.44
N THR A 102 9.41 -4.06 -1.07
CA THR A 102 10.06 -3.36 -2.18
C THR A 102 9.09 -2.95 -3.29
N THR A 103 8.19 -3.86 -3.71
CA THR A 103 7.19 -3.57 -4.75
C THR A 103 6.14 -2.55 -4.31
N VAL A 104 5.71 -2.58 -3.04
CA VAL A 104 4.71 -1.62 -2.53
C VAL A 104 5.34 -0.24 -2.42
N HIS A 105 6.57 -0.16 -1.89
CA HIS A 105 7.31 1.09 -1.75
C HIS A 105 7.68 1.70 -3.09
N SER A 106 8.11 0.89 -4.08
CA SER A 106 8.42 1.40 -5.42
C SER A 106 7.19 2.02 -6.09
N ILE A 107 6.03 1.37 -6.01
CA ILE A 107 4.75 1.90 -6.51
C ILE A 107 4.31 3.15 -5.74
N ALA A 108 4.47 3.18 -4.41
CA ALA A 108 4.12 4.34 -3.60
C ALA A 108 4.96 5.58 -3.96
N TRP A 109 6.28 5.41 -4.12
CA TRP A 109 7.17 6.46 -4.61
C TRP A 109 6.78 6.95 -6.00
N TYR A 110 6.43 6.03 -6.91
CA TYR A 110 5.97 6.39 -8.25
C TYR A 110 4.69 7.24 -8.22
N ASN A 111 3.70 6.83 -7.42
CA ASN A 111 2.45 7.57 -7.26
C ASN A 111 2.66 8.93 -6.58
N LYS A 112 3.57 9.02 -5.60
CA LYS A 112 3.99 10.30 -5.01
C LYS A 112 4.61 11.21 -6.05
N GLY A 113 5.48 10.68 -6.92
CA GLY A 113 6.06 11.41 -8.05
C GLY A 113 4.99 11.98 -8.98
N ASN A 114 3.98 11.17 -9.36
CA ASN A 114 2.86 11.62 -10.18
C ASN A 114 2.07 12.77 -9.52
N ALA A 115 1.75 12.62 -8.24
CA ALA A 115 1.02 13.64 -7.49
C ALA A 115 1.82 14.97 -7.40
N LEU A 116 3.11 14.89 -7.06
CA LEU A 116 4.01 16.04 -6.99
C LEU A 116 4.16 16.72 -8.36
N ASN A 117 4.25 15.95 -9.43
CA ASN A 117 4.31 16.47 -10.80
C ASN A 117 3.03 17.21 -11.17
N ASN A 118 1.85 16.66 -10.86
CA ASN A 118 0.57 17.32 -11.09
C ASN A 118 0.42 18.64 -10.33
N LEU A 119 1.07 18.76 -9.16
CA LEU A 119 1.16 20.00 -8.38
C LEU A 119 2.24 20.96 -8.87
N GLY A 120 3.02 20.61 -9.89
CA GLY A 120 4.14 21.42 -10.38
C GLY A 120 5.39 21.40 -9.50
N ARG A 121 5.46 20.50 -8.51
CA ARG A 121 6.62 20.31 -7.62
C ARG A 121 7.67 19.41 -8.28
N ILE A 122 8.20 19.89 -9.41
CA ILE A 122 8.98 19.07 -10.36
C ILE A 122 10.25 18.47 -9.76
N ALA A 123 10.96 19.21 -8.90
CA ALA A 123 12.19 18.72 -8.27
C ALA A 123 11.90 17.52 -7.33
N GLU A 124 10.87 17.63 -6.50
CA GLU A 124 10.46 16.58 -5.58
C GLU A 124 9.85 15.38 -6.31
N ALA A 125 9.12 15.64 -7.40
CA ALA A 125 8.61 14.57 -8.26
C ALA A 125 9.76 13.72 -8.84
N ARG A 126 10.83 14.37 -9.31
CA ARG A 126 12.04 13.69 -9.80
C ARG A 126 12.66 12.81 -8.73
N GLU A 127 12.85 13.34 -7.53
CA GLU A 127 13.40 12.57 -6.40
C GLU A 127 12.52 11.35 -6.08
N ALA A 128 11.20 11.52 -6.04
CA ALA A 128 10.28 10.41 -5.80
C ALA A 128 10.38 9.33 -6.89
N TYR A 129 10.47 9.73 -8.16
CA TYR A 129 10.66 8.81 -9.27
C TYR A 129 12.01 8.07 -9.24
N GLU A 130 13.09 8.75 -8.86
CA GLU A 130 14.42 8.13 -8.71
C GLU A 130 14.40 7.07 -7.59
N ASN A 131 13.73 7.36 -6.46
CA ASN A 131 13.52 6.38 -5.41
C ASN A 131 12.70 5.17 -5.88
N ALA A 132 11.63 5.39 -6.66
CA ALA A 132 10.84 4.30 -7.23
C ALA A 132 11.69 3.38 -8.12
N TYR A 133 12.46 3.96 -9.04
CA TYR A 133 13.32 3.24 -9.97
C TYR A 133 14.47 2.49 -9.28
N ALA A 134 15.03 3.07 -8.21
CA ALA A 134 16.08 2.42 -7.43
C ALA A 134 15.60 1.14 -6.73
N LEU A 135 14.32 1.08 -6.34
CA LEU A 135 13.70 -0.09 -5.74
C LEU A 135 13.24 -1.11 -6.78
N ASP A 136 12.69 -0.64 -7.90
CA ASP A 136 12.22 -1.47 -9.00
C ASP A 136 12.49 -0.78 -10.34
N ASN A 137 13.54 -1.23 -11.01
CA ASN A 137 13.99 -0.66 -12.28
C ASN A 137 13.09 -1.02 -13.47
N THR A 138 12.03 -1.81 -13.26
CA THR A 138 11.02 -2.09 -14.29
C THR A 138 10.00 -0.96 -14.38
N LEU A 139 9.84 -0.16 -13.31
CA LEU A 139 9.04 1.05 -13.32
C LEU A 139 9.86 2.17 -13.97
N VAL A 140 9.63 2.44 -15.25
CA VAL A 140 10.31 3.55 -15.94
C VAL A 140 9.57 4.86 -15.66
N PRO A 141 10.13 5.78 -14.86
CA PRO A 141 9.47 7.05 -14.59
C PRO A 141 9.49 7.98 -15.80
N PRO A 142 8.48 8.86 -15.97
CA PRO A 142 8.40 9.81 -17.08
C PRO A 142 9.64 10.71 -17.21
N VAL A 143 10.28 11.04 -16.09
CA VAL A 143 11.48 11.89 -16.08
C VAL A 143 12.68 11.25 -16.79
N LEU A 144 12.73 9.92 -16.90
CA LEU A 144 13.78 9.18 -17.59
C LEU A 144 13.46 8.92 -19.07
N THR A 145 12.21 9.06 -19.49
CA THR A 145 11.79 8.87 -20.89
C THR A 145 11.95 10.13 -21.74
N GLY A 146 12.24 11.28 -21.12
CA GLY A 146 12.34 12.57 -21.81
C GLY A 146 10.98 13.18 -22.18
N GLU A 147 9.88 12.57 -21.76
CA GLU A 147 8.52 13.07 -21.99
C GLU A 147 8.11 13.99 -20.83
N THR A 148 7.95 15.29 -21.12
CA THR A 148 7.18 16.17 -20.22
C THR A 148 5.71 15.74 -20.30
N PRO A 149 5.01 15.47 -19.18
CA PRO A 149 3.61 15.03 -19.20
C PRO A 149 2.71 16.15 -19.78
N LYS A 150 2.55 16.15 -21.09
CA LYS A 150 1.59 17.01 -21.78
C LYS A 150 0.34 16.16 -21.97
N THR A 151 -0.71 16.54 -21.26
CA THR A 151 -2.10 16.03 -21.32
C THR A 151 -2.47 14.90 -20.36
N ALA A 152 -3.14 15.29 -19.28
CA ALA A 152 -3.78 14.46 -18.27
C ALA A 152 -5.06 13.76 -18.78
N ALA A 153 -5.05 13.13 -19.97
CA ALA A 153 -6.30 12.56 -20.51
C ALA A 153 -6.23 11.22 -21.25
N THR A 154 -5.07 10.62 -21.55
CA THR A 154 -5.08 9.41 -22.43
C THR A 154 -4.11 8.29 -22.08
N GLN A 155 -3.45 8.29 -20.92
CA GLN A 155 -2.75 7.08 -20.45
C GLN A 155 -3.40 6.62 -19.16
N SER A 156 -4.29 5.62 -19.28
CA SER A 156 -4.83 4.96 -18.10
C SER A 156 -3.65 4.28 -17.37
N PRO A 157 -3.53 4.43 -16.04
CA PRO A 157 -2.46 3.81 -15.25
C PRO A 157 -2.47 2.27 -15.31
N LEU A 158 -3.51 1.69 -15.91
CA LEU A 158 -3.65 0.26 -16.13
C LEU A 158 -2.58 -0.37 -17.02
N SER A 159 -2.02 0.36 -18.00
CA SER A 159 -1.05 -0.23 -18.93
C SER A 159 0.24 -0.65 -18.21
N ALA A 160 0.59 0.00 -17.10
CA ALA A 160 1.68 -0.41 -16.22
C ALA A 160 1.25 -1.47 -15.17
N MET A 161 -0.02 -1.49 -14.75
CA MET A 161 -0.53 -2.50 -13.80
C MET A 161 -0.83 -3.87 -14.41
N THR A 162 -0.85 -4.01 -15.74
CA THR A 162 -1.22 -5.28 -16.40
C THR A 162 -0.19 -6.40 -16.17
N VAL A 163 0.99 -6.12 -15.59
CA VAL A 163 2.04 -7.15 -15.39
C VAL A 163 2.03 -7.80 -14.00
N LEU A 164 1.26 -7.31 -13.02
CA LEU A 164 1.24 -7.93 -11.69
C LEU A 164 -0.15 -8.49 -11.33
N SER A 165 -0.51 -9.61 -11.96
CA SER A 165 -1.52 -10.51 -11.40
C SER A 165 -0.99 -11.11 -10.09
N ALA A 166 -1.16 -10.36 -9.01
CA ALA A 166 -0.90 -10.76 -7.62
C ALA A 166 -1.82 -11.88 -7.12
N VAL A 167 -2.43 -12.66 -8.04
CA VAL A 167 -3.05 -13.95 -7.75
C VAL A 167 -1.97 -15.02 -7.50
N GLY A 168 -0.74 -14.84 -8.01
CA GLY A 168 0.38 -15.77 -7.78
C GLY A 168 1.07 -15.63 -6.42
N ALA A 169 1.13 -14.43 -5.84
CA ALA A 169 1.90 -14.18 -4.61
C ALA A 169 1.19 -14.70 -3.34
N ILE A 170 -0.14 -14.63 -3.30
CA ILE A 170 -0.93 -15.15 -2.17
C ILE A 170 -0.87 -16.70 -2.12
N ALA A 171 -0.77 -17.36 -3.27
CA ALA A 171 -0.59 -18.81 -3.35
C ALA A 171 0.80 -19.28 -2.85
N ALA A 172 1.85 -18.48 -3.04
CA ALA A 172 3.20 -18.81 -2.56
C ALA A 172 3.31 -18.74 -1.02
N ILE A 173 2.65 -17.76 -0.40
CA ILE A 173 2.64 -17.60 1.06
C ILE A 173 1.82 -18.72 1.73
N LEU A 174 0.71 -19.15 1.13
CA LEU A 174 -0.12 -20.25 1.65
C LEU A 174 0.46 -21.66 1.37
N SER A 175 1.21 -21.84 0.28
CA SER A 175 1.87 -23.11 -0.04
C SER A 175 3.04 -23.43 0.91
N PHE A 176 3.79 -22.40 1.33
CA PHE A 176 4.89 -22.59 2.28
C PHE A 176 4.42 -23.01 3.68
N ALA A 177 3.22 -22.56 4.11
CA ALA A 177 2.63 -22.93 5.39
C ALA A 177 2.12 -24.38 5.47
N ARG A 178 1.78 -25.01 4.33
CA ARG A 178 1.29 -26.41 4.28
C ARG A 178 2.40 -27.47 4.24
N LYS A 179 3.63 -27.11 3.86
CA LYS A 179 4.74 -28.07 3.70
C LYS A 179 5.54 -28.34 4.99
N LYS A 180 5.18 -27.70 6.10
CA LYS A 180 5.84 -27.85 7.42
C LYS A 180 4.98 -28.53 8.49
N ARG A 181 3.91 -29.25 8.11
CA ARG A 181 3.22 -30.20 9.00
C ARG A 181 3.42 -31.62 8.51
#